data_AF-A0A950DEQ2-F1
#
_entry.id   AF-A0A950DEQ2-F1
#
_cell.length_a   1.000
_cell.length_b   1.000
_cell.length_c   1.000
_cell.angle_alpha   90.00
_cell.angle_beta   90.00
_cell.angle_gamma   90.00
#
_symmetry.space_group_name_H-M   'P 1'
#
loop_
_entity.id
_entity.type
_entity.pdbx_description
1 polymer ?
#
loop_
_entity_poly.entity_id
_entity_poly.type
_entity_poly.pdbx_seq_one_letter_code
_entity_poly.pdbx_strand_id
1 'polypeptide(L)' 'MVRIFVEPAAADHDLAASFIKALNILNENGIKPRSGTKLVSKYAVIVTEDPLKVLEHLRIANIAAFVER' A
#
# COMPACT_ATOMS: atom_id res chain seq x y z
N MET A 1 -14.24 6.50 -0.28
CA MET A 1 -13.35 5.47 0.28
C MET A 1 -12.64 4.82 -0.89
N VAL A 2 -11.33 5.02 -1.01
CA VAL A 2 -10.56 4.66 -2.22
C VAL A 2 -9.59 3.54 -1.86
N ARG A 3 -9.43 2.57 -2.78
CA ARG A 3 -8.54 1.43 -2.60
C ARG A 3 -7.24 1.66 -3.35
N ILE A 4 -6.13 1.37 -2.68
CA ILE A 4 -4.79 1.38 -3.26
C ILE A 4 -4.35 -0.07 -3.38
N PHE A 5 -3.95 -0.46 -4.58
CA PHE A 5 -3.40 -1.76 -4.86
C PHE A 5 -1.87 -1.65 -4.84
N VAL A 6 -1.24 -2.47 -4.01
CA VAL A 6 0.20 -2.65 -3.94
C VAL A 6 0.54 -3.88 -4.75
N GLU A 7 1.37 -3.70 -5.77
CA GLU A 7 1.85 -4.78 -6.63
C GLU A 7 3.23 -5.26 -6.15
N PRO A 8 3.57 -6.54 -6.39
CA PRO A 8 4.95 -6.97 -6.21
C PRO A 8 5.83 -6.19 -7.21
N ALA A 9 6.85 -5.49 -6.68
CA ALA A 9 7.69 -4.61 -7.49
C ALA A 9 8.54 -5.34 -8.56
N ALA A 10 8.60 -6.68 -8.52
CA ALA A 10 9.17 -7.58 -9.52
C ALA A 10 8.84 -9.03 -9.14
N ALA A 11 9.11 -9.99 -10.03
CA ALA A 11 8.88 -11.42 -9.81
C ALA A 11 9.61 -12.03 -8.59
N ASP A 12 10.62 -11.34 -8.04
CA ASP A 12 11.43 -11.76 -6.88
C ASP A 12 11.12 -10.98 -5.58
N HIS A 13 10.17 -10.05 -5.59
CA HIS A 13 9.85 -9.26 -4.40
C HIS A 13 8.69 -9.88 -3.59
N ASP A 14 8.97 -10.17 -2.32
CA ASP A 14 7.96 -10.65 -1.37
C ASP A 14 6.87 -9.57 -1.17
N LEU A 15 5.66 -9.89 -1.64
CA LEU A 15 4.49 -9.04 -1.53
C LEU A 15 4.09 -8.80 -0.07
N ALA A 16 4.24 -9.80 0.80
CA ALA A 16 3.94 -9.66 2.22
C ALA A 16 4.93 -8.69 2.88
N ALA A 17 6.21 -8.79 2.56
CA ALA A 17 7.23 -7.86 3.04
C ALA A 17 6.96 -6.42 2.56
N SER A 18 6.61 -6.26 1.27
CA SER A 18 6.27 -4.96 0.68
C SER A 18 5.01 -4.35 1.32
N PHE A 19 4.01 -5.20 1.62
CA PHE A 19 2.79 -4.78 2.31
C PHE A 19 3.05 -4.36 3.76
N ILE A 20 3.83 -5.14 4.52
CA ILE A 20 4.21 -4.77 5.89
C ILE A 20 5.01 -3.47 5.89
N LYS A 21 5.95 -3.31 4.95
CA LYS A 21 6.70 -2.06 4.78
C LYS A 21 5.77 -0.88 4.50
N ALA A 22 4.80 -1.05 3.60
CA ALA A 22 3.79 -0.04 3.31
C ALA A 22 3.00 0.35 4.58
N LEU A 23 2.53 -0.62 5.36
CA LEU A 23 1.79 -0.35 6.60
C LEU A 23 2.64 0.40 7.64
N ASN A 24 3.92 0.04 7.78
CA ASN A 24 4.83 0.73 8.70
C ASN A 24 5.03 2.20 8.30
N ILE A 25 5.28 2.47 7.02
CA ILE A 25 5.44 3.84 6.51
C ILE A 25 4.18 4.66 6.77
N LEU A 26 3.00 4.07 6.55
CA LEU A 26 1.74 4.76 6.83
C LEU A 26 1.58 5.09 8.31
N ASN A 27 1.90 4.13 9.18
CA ASN A 27 1.86 4.34 10.61
C ASN A 27 2.85 5.41 11.09
N GLU A 28 4.08 5.42 10.56
CA GLU A 28 5.11 6.44 10.85
C GLU A 28 4.67 7.85 10.41
N ASN A 29 3.87 7.94 9.35
CA ASN A 29 3.32 9.21 8.84
C ASN A 29 1.95 9.57 9.46
N GLY A 30 1.50 8.84 10.48
CA GLY A 30 0.22 9.06 11.16
C GLY A 30 -1.03 8.70 10.33
N ILE A 31 -0.85 7.99 9.22
CA ILE A 31 -1.94 7.56 8.34
C ILE A 31 -2.42 6.20 8.81
N LYS A 32 -3.68 6.14 9.24
CA LYS A 32 -4.31 4.90 9.68
C LYS A 32 -5.06 4.24 8.52
N PRO A 33 -4.66 3.03 8.10
CA PRO A 33 -5.44 2.25 7.16
C PRO A 33 -6.84 1.96 7.73
N ARG A 34 -7.84 1.99 6.86
CA ARG A 34 -9.23 1.69 7.20
C ARG A 34 -9.52 0.20 7.01
N SER A 35 -10.68 -0.21 7.51
CA SER A 35 -11.20 -1.57 7.34
C SER A 35 -11.29 -1.93 5.85
N GLY A 36 -10.83 -3.14 5.50
CA GLY A 36 -10.69 -3.58 4.11
C GLY A 36 -9.24 -3.59 3.58
N THR A 37 -8.29 -3.02 4.34
CA THR A 37 -6.85 -3.20 4.10
C THR A 37 -6.48 -4.67 4.30
N LYS A 38 -5.93 -5.33 3.28
CA LYS A 38 -5.66 -6.78 3.29
C LYS A 38 -4.58 -7.16 2.30
N LEU A 39 -3.88 -8.25 2.61
CA LEU A 39 -2.98 -8.93 1.68
C LEU A 39 -3.77 -10.00 0.91
N VAL A 40 -3.64 -10.02 -0.42
CA VAL A 40 -4.21 -11.05 -1.31
C VAL A 40 -3.06 -11.75 -2.02
N SER A 41 -3.22 -13.00 -2.43
CA SER A 41 -2.13 -13.83 -2.99
C SER A 41 -1.37 -13.22 -4.17
N LYS A 42 -1.95 -12.23 -4.87
CA LYS A 42 -1.35 -11.58 -6.05
C LYS A 42 -1.11 -10.08 -5.89
N TYR A 43 -1.71 -9.44 -4.89
CA TYR A 43 -1.65 -8.00 -4.66
C TYR A 43 -2.04 -7.68 -3.22
N ALA A 44 -1.60 -6.55 -2.68
CA ALA A 44 -2.11 -6.05 -1.41
C ALA A 44 -3.06 -4.88 -1.64
N VAL A 45 -4.01 -4.69 -0.74
CA VAL A 45 -4.98 -3.60 -0.78
C VAL A 45 -4.80 -2.77 0.47
N ILE A 46 -4.63 -1.46 0.30
CA ILE A 46 -4.62 -0.46 1.37
C ILE A 46 -5.83 0.44 1.16
N VAL A 47 -6.67 0.54 2.19
CA VAL A 47 -7.84 1.42 2.15
C VAL A 47 -7.58 2.63 3.01
N THR A 48 -7.75 3.82 2.45
CA THR A 48 -7.45 5.09 3.10
C THR A 48 -8.44 6.17 2.69
N GLU A 49 -8.52 7.23 3.49
CA GLU A 49 -9.29 8.44 3.17
C GLU A 49 -8.52 9.35 2.21
N ASP A 50 -7.19 9.35 2.30
CA ASP A 50 -6.30 10.20 1.50
C ASP A 50 -5.41 9.34 0.59
N PRO A 51 -5.94 8.84 -0.54
CA PRO A 51 -5.21 7.91 -1.39
C PRO A 51 -3.99 8.53 -2.06
N LEU A 52 -4.05 9.83 -2.38
CA LEU A 52 -2.95 10.55 -3.02
C LEU A 52 -1.74 10.65 -2.07
N LYS A 53 -1.98 11.03 -0.80
CA LYS A 53 -0.94 11.14 0.22
C LYS A 53 -0.28 9.79 0.46
N VAL A 54 -1.07 8.71 0.55
CA VAL A 54 -0.52 7.35 0.66
C VAL A 54 0.35 7.00 -0.54
N LEU A 55 -0.12 7.27 -1.76
CA LEU A 55 0.63 6.94 -2.97
C LEU A 55 1.96 7.71 -3.06
N GLU A 56 2.00 8.96 -2.60
CA GLU A 56 3.26 9.73 -2.49
C GLU A 56 4.25 9.06 -1.52
N HIS A 57 3.81 8.68 -0.33
CA HIS A 57 4.68 7.99 0.64
C HIS A 57 5.17 6.63 0.13
N LEU A 58 4.31 5.86 -0.53
CA LEU A 58 4.69 4.57 -1.12
C LEU A 58 5.69 4.75 -2.26
N ARG A 59 5.51 5.77 -3.10
CA ARG A 59 6.44 6.11 -4.19
C ARG A 59 7.82 6.49 -3.66
N ILE A 60 7.90 7.31 -2.62
CA ILE A 60 9.17 7.68 -1.97
C ILE A 60 9.90 6.43 -1.44
N ALA A 61 9.15 5.43 -0.97
CA ALA A 61 9.68 4.18 -0.45
C ALA A 61 9.99 3.10 -1.51
N ASN A 62 9.90 3.45 -2.79
CA ASN A 62 10.01 2.54 -3.95
C ASN A 62 9.04 1.34 -3.88
N ILE A 63 7.82 1.57 -3.39
CA ILE A 63 6.74 0.57 -3.37
C ILE A 63 5.81 0.86 -4.55
N ALA A 64 5.69 -0.11 -5.47
CA ALA A 64 4.77 -0.02 -6.60
C ALA A 64 3.32 -0.11 -6.11
N ALA A 65 2.56 0.97 -6.32
CA ALA A 65 1.16 1.02 -5.93
C ALA A 65 0.34 1.93 -6.85
N PHE A 66 -0.94 1.61 -7.04
CA PHE A 66 -1.87 2.40 -7.85
C PHE A 66 -3.25 2.50 -7.18
N VAL A 67 -4.00 3.54 -7.55
CA VAL A 67 -5.36 3.78 -7.07
C VAL A 67 -6.37 3.12 -8.00
N GLU A 68 -7.29 2.32 -7.45
CA GLU A 68 -8.48 1.84 -8.16
C GLU A 68 -9.46 3.02 -8.30
N ARG A 69 -9.71 3.44 -9.55
CA ARG A 69 -10.70 4.46 -9.91
C ARG A 69 -12.10 3.86 -10.02
#